data_AF-T0YRI0-F1
#
_entry.id   AF-T0YRI0-F1
#
_cell.length_a   1.000
_cell.length_b   1.000
_cell.length_c   1.000
_cell.angle_alpha   90.00
_cell.angle_beta   90.00
_cell.angle_gamma   90.00
#
_symmetry.space_group_name_H-M   'P 1'
#
loop_
_entity.id
_entity.type
_entity.pdbx_description
1 polymer ?
#
loop_
_entity_poly.entity_id
_entity_poly.type
_entity_poly.pdbx_seq_one_letter_code
_entity_poly.pdbx_strand_id
1 'polypeptide(L)'
;IGPDQFRQMLAGMHAMDEHFRSAPLDTNLPVLMGLLAVWYNNFFGAESVAVLPYEQYLWRLPAYLQQLDMESNGKHVDLAGEPVGFQTGPIIWGEPGTNGQHAFYQLIHQGTRRQSRVTSLAFVLPSTGWVVTKTS
;
A
#
# COMPACT_ATOMS: atom_id res chain seq x y z
N ILE A 1 15.40 16.18 -12.43
CA ILE A 1 15.85 14.89 -12.99
C ILE A 1 16.22 14.96 -14.47
N GLY A 2 15.77 15.95 -15.26
CA GLY A 2 16.09 16.02 -16.70
C GLY A 2 15.10 15.23 -17.56
N PRO A 3 15.00 15.53 -18.87
CA PRO A 3 13.99 14.93 -19.74
C PRO A 3 14.19 13.42 -19.93
N ASP A 4 15.43 12.93 -19.97
CA ASP A 4 15.71 11.50 -20.19
C ASP A 4 15.30 10.66 -18.98
N GLN A 5 15.64 11.10 -17.77
CA GLN A 5 15.26 10.44 -16.52
C GLN A 5 13.74 10.51 -16.30
N PHE A 6 13.10 11.60 -16.71
CA PHE A 6 11.64 11.70 -16.67
C PHE A 6 10.98 10.70 -17.64
N ARG A 7 11.52 10.54 -18.85
CA ARG A 7 11.06 9.50 -19.79
C ARG A 7 11.28 8.09 -19.25
N GLN A 8 12.39 7.83 -18.56
CA GLN A 8 12.63 6.55 -17.90
C GLN A 8 11.58 6.26 -16.80
N MET A 9 11.23 7.27 -16.00
CA MET A 9 10.17 7.15 -15.00
C MET A 9 8.82 6.80 -15.67
N LEU A 10 8.44 7.51 -16.73
CA LEU A 10 7.21 7.23 -17.49
C LEU A 10 7.23 5.84 -18.13
N ALA A 11 8.38 5.40 -18.65
CA ALA A 11 8.52 4.06 -19.21
C ALA A 11 8.32 2.97 -18.13
N GLY A 12 8.80 3.21 -16.90
CA GLY A 12 8.54 2.34 -15.76
C GLY A 12 7.06 2.27 -15.39
N MET A 13 6.36 3.41 -15.37
CA MET A 13 4.91 3.46 -15.14
C MET A 13 4.15 2.70 -16.24
N HIS A 14 4.50 2.93 -17.51
CA HIS A 14 3.89 2.25 -18.64
C HIS A 14 4.10 0.72 -18.60
N ALA A 15 5.27 0.26 -18.16
CA ALA A 15 5.52 -1.18 -17.98
C ALA A 15 4.59 -1.80 -16.93
N MET A 16 4.29 -1.07 -15.85
CA MET A 16 3.31 -1.53 -14.84
C MET A 16 1.87 -1.49 -15.39
N ASP A 17 1.52 -0.50 -16.20
CA ASP A 17 0.21 -0.42 -16.86
C ASP A 17 0.00 -1.64 -17.79
N GLU A 18 1.01 -1.99 -18.58
CA GLU A 18 0.98 -3.16 -19.47
C GLU A 18 0.91 -4.47 -18.68
N HIS A 19 1.65 -4.56 -17.57
CA HIS A 19 1.54 -5.71 -16.65
C HIS A 19 0.12 -5.85 -16.11
N PHE A 20 -0.47 -4.76 -15.61
CA PHE A 20 -1.83 -4.77 -15.08
C PHE A 20 -2.86 -5.19 -16.15
N ARG A 21 -2.67 -4.74 -17.39
CA ARG A 21 -3.59 -5.01 -18.50
C ARG A 21 -3.51 -6.45 -19.02
N SER A 22 -2.33 -7.06 -19.02
CA SER A 22 -2.07 -8.30 -19.77
C SER A 22 -1.71 -9.51 -18.92
N ALA A 23 -1.19 -9.33 -17.70
CA ALA A 23 -0.78 -10.45 -16.86
C ALA A 23 -2.01 -11.24 -16.36
N PRO A 24 -1.94 -12.58 -16.33
CA PRO A 24 -2.95 -13.43 -15.68
C PRO A 24 -3.21 -12.99 -14.23
N LEU A 25 -4.47 -13.03 -13.78
CA LEU A 25 -4.90 -12.48 -12.49
C LEU A 25 -4.12 -13.04 -11.28
N ASP A 26 -3.72 -14.31 -11.33
CA ASP A 26 -2.95 -15.00 -10.29
C ASP A 26 -1.47 -14.60 -10.21
N THR A 27 -0.99 -13.83 -11.19
CA THR A 27 0.38 -13.27 -11.24
C THR A 27 0.38 -11.74 -11.39
N ASN A 28 -0.80 -11.13 -11.41
CA ASN A 28 -0.99 -9.71 -11.61
C ASN A 28 -0.84 -8.97 -10.26
N LEU A 29 0.26 -8.23 -10.13
CA LEU A 29 0.67 -7.65 -8.85
C LEU A 29 -0.37 -6.65 -8.30
N PRO A 30 -0.87 -5.66 -9.08
CA PRO A 30 -1.94 -4.78 -8.61
C PRO A 30 -3.24 -5.52 -8.22
N VAL A 31 -3.63 -6.55 -8.99
CA VAL A 31 -4.83 -7.35 -8.68
C VAL A 31 -4.66 -8.08 -7.35
N LEU A 32 -3.54 -8.79 -7.16
CA LEU A 32 -3.26 -9.50 -5.93
C LEU A 32 -3.20 -8.56 -4.72
N MET A 33 -2.58 -7.39 -4.87
CA MET A 33 -2.55 -6.37 -3.81
C MET A 33 -3.96 -5.87 -3.46
N GLY A 34 -4.79 -5.58 -4.47
CA GLY A 34 -6.18 -5.18 -4.26
C GLY A 34 -7.01 -6.26 -3.57
N LEU A 35 -6.87 -7.52 -3.98
CA LEU A 35 -7.56 -8.65 -3.35
C LEU A 35 -7.13 -8.86 -1.90
N LEU A 36 -5.84 -8.72 -1.58
CA LEU A 36 -5.35 -8.77 -0.20
C LEU A 36 -5.93 -7.61 0.64
N ALA A 37 -6.02 -6.40 0.07
CA ALA A 37 -6.61 -5.26 0.75
C ALA A 37 -8.09 -5.53 1.10
N VAL A 38 -8.88 -6.01 0.14
CA VAL A 38 -10.29 -6.42 0.35
C VAL A 38 -10.37 -7.55 1.38
N TRP A 39 -9.51 -8.56 1.28
CA TRP A 39 -9.49 -9.69 2.19
C TRP A 39 -9.29 -9.27 3.64
N TYR A 40 -8.25 -8.48 3.91
CA TYR A 40 -7.97 -8.04 5.26
C TYR A 40 -9.01 -7.05 5.79
N ASN A 41 -9.46 -6.11 4.95
CA ASN A 41 -10.43 -5.11 5.36
C ASN A 41 -11.81 -5.73 5.65
N ASN A 42 -12.37 -6.47 4.68
CA ASN A 42 -13.74 -6.94 4.77
C ASN A 42 -13.91 -8.25 5.56
N PHE A 43 -12.89 -9.11 5.62
CA PHE A 43 -12.99 -10.41 6.32
C PHE A 43 -12.25 -10.43 7.67
N PHE A 44 -11.13 -9.71 7.80
CA PHE A 44 -10.38 -9.63 9.06
C PHE A 44 -10.69 -8.37 9.89
N GLY A 45 -11.39 -7.40 9.29
CA GLY A 45 -11.72 -6.13 9.95
C GLY A 45 -10.50 -5.20 10.08
N ALA A 46 -9.59 -5.24 9.12
CA ALA A 46 -8.43 -4.36 9.07
C ALA A 46 -8.84 -2.95 8.65
N GLU A 47 -8.88 -2.02 9.61
CA GLU A 47 -9.32 -0.64 9.40
C GLU A 47 -8.23 0.25 8.79
N SER A 48 -6.97 -0.20 8.77
CA SER A 48 -5.84 0.60 8.29
C SER A 48 -4.74 -0.21 7.61
N VAL A 49 -4.01 0.46 6.71
CA VAL A 49 -2.82 -0.07 6.03
C VAL A 49 -1.61 0.80 6.33
N ALA A 50 -0.54 0.19 6.84
CA ALA A 50 0.73 0.85 7.08
C ALA A 50 1.65 0.72 5.86
N VAL A 51 2.12 1.84 5.30
CA VAL A 51 3.10 1.88 4.21
C VAL A 51 4.45 2.34 4.75
N LEU A 52 5.41 1.41 4.79
CA LEU A 52 6.68 1.60 5.49
C LEU A 52 7.85 1.45 4.50
N PRO A 53 8.18 2.50 3.72
CA PRO A 53 9.28 2.42 2.77
C PRO A 53 10.63 2.44 3.50
N TYR A 54 11.50 1.50 3.22
CA TYR A 54 12.87 1.46 3.80
C TYR A 54 13.88 2.32 3.03
N GLU A 55 13.40 3.43 2.43
CA GLU A 55 14.20 4.36 1.63
C GLU A 55 13.78 5.78 1.96
N GLN A 56 14.76 6.61 2.38
CA GLN A 56 14.53 7.99 2.80
C GLN A 56 14.07 8.86 1.63
N TYR A 57 14.49 8.57 0.39
CA TYR A 57 13.98 9.29 -0.78
C TYR A 57 12.47 9.13 -0.99
N LEU A 58 11.87 8.08 -0.41
CA LEU A 58 10.43 7.79 -0.49
C LEU A 58 9.64 8.28 0.72
N TRP A 59 10.18 9.21 1.51
CA TRP A 59 9.49 9.72 2.70
C TRP A 59 8.12 10.35 2.43
N ARG A 60 7.87 10.87 1.21
CA ARG A 60 6.56 11.39 0.78
C ARG A 60 5.64 10.35 0.17
N LEU A 61 6.11 9.13 -0.06
CA LEU A 61 5.29 8.07 -0.66
C LEU A 61 4.05 7.75 0.18
N PRO A 62 4.11 7.61 1.52
CA PRO A 62 2.91 7.38 2.33
C PRO A 62 1.88 8.51 2.18
N ALA A 63 2.33 9.77 2.15
CA ALA A 63 1.44 10.92 1.98
C ALA A 63 0.80 10.97 0.58
N TYR A 64 1.55 10.60 -0.47
CA TYR A 64 1.00 10.46 -1.82
C TYR A 64 -0.07 9.36 -1.89
N LEU A 65 0.19 8.20 -1.28
CA LEU A 65 -0.74 7.07 -1.27
C LEU A 65 -1.98 7.32 -0.41
N GLN A 66 -1.88 8.12 0.65
CA GLN A 66 -3.03 8.58 1.43
C GLN A 66 -4.05 9.27 0.54
N GLN A 67 -3.60 10.22 -0.28
CA GLN A 67 -4.49 10.90 -1.19
C GLN A 67 -5.04 9.92 -2.24
N LEU A 68 -4.17 9.14 -2.88
CA LEU A 68 -4.57 8.21 -3.94
C LEU A 68 -5.66 7.22 -3.49
N ASP A 69 -5.50 6.60 -2.32
CA ASP A 69 -6.43 5.56 -1.86
C ASP A 69 -7.64 6.16 -1.13
N MET A 70 -7.40 6.99 -0.11
CA MET A 70 -8.46 7.47 0.77
C MET A 70 -9.44 8.41 0.05
N GLU A 71 -8.96 9.23 -0.89
CA GLU A 71 -9.82 10.11 -1.69
C GLU A 71 -10.67 9.31 -2.70
N SER A 72 -10.09 8.27 -3.28
CA SER A 72 -10.75 7.41 -4.29
C SER A 72 -11.77 6.48 -3.64
N ASN A 73 -11.39 5.78 -2.57
CA ASN A 73 -12.12 4.65 -2.00
C ASN A 73 -12.86 4.99 -0.70
N GLY A 74 -12.66 6.17 -0.12
CA GLY A 74 -13.39 6.67 1.05
C GLY A 74 -14.84 7.06 0.75
N LYS A 75 -15.58 6.17 0.08
CA LYS A 75 -16.97 6.38 -0.36
C LYS A 75 -17.90 5.48 0.47
N HIS A 76 -19.13 5.93 0.66
CA HIS A 76 -20.17 5.17 1.38
C HIS A 76 -21.40 4.88 0.51
N VAL A 77 -21.34 5.20 -0.79
CA VAL A 77 -22.36 4.91 -1.78
C VAL A 77 -21.73 4.22 -2.98
N ASP A 78 -22.47 3.32 -3.62
CA ASP A 78 -22.07 2.67 -4.85
C ASP A 78 -22.35 3.55 -6.09
N LEU A 79 -22.06 3.02 -7.29
CA LEU A 79 -22.28 3.72 -8.55
C LEU A 79 -23.78 3.91 -8.89
N ALA A 80 -24.68 3.16 -8.26
CA ALA A 80 -26.13 3.34 -8.37
C ALA A 80 -26.66 4.39 -7.38
N GLY A 81 -25.82 4.86 -6.44
CA GLY A 81 -26.19 5.82 -5.40
C GLY A 81 -26.72 5.17 -4.12
N GLU A 82 -26.64 3.84 -4.01
CA GLU A 82 -27.13 3.12 -2.84
C GLU A 82 -26.06 3.02 -1.75
N PRO A 83 -26.42 3.11 -0.45
CA PRO A 83 -25.46 2.95 0.63
C PRO A 83 -24.84 1.55 0.64
N VAL A 84 -23.51 1.49 0.80
CA VAL A 84 -22.81 0.20 0.90
C VAL A 84 -22.87 -0.36 2.33
N GLY A 85 -23.13 -1.67 2.44
CA GLY A 85 -23.22 -2.39 3.72
C GLY A 85 -21.89 -2.97 4.25
N PHE A 86 -20.77 -2.62 3.63
CA PHE A 86 -19.44 -3.14 3.94
C PHE A 86 -18.41 -2.01 4.11
N GLN A 87 -17.27 -2.31 4.74
CA GLN A 87 -16.16 -1.37 4.89
C GLN A 87 -15.53 -1.05 3.52
N THR A 88 -15.33 0.23 3.23
CA THR A 88 -14.70 0.71 1.98
C THR A 88 -13.23 1.07 2.23
N GLY A 89 -12.66 2.11 1.61
CA GLY A 89 -11.23 2.40 1.65
C GLY A 89 -10.63 2.40 3.06
N PRO A 90 -9.50 1.70 3.30
CA PRO A 90 -8.84 1.68 4.60
C PRO A 90 -8.11 3.00 4.88
N ILE A 91 -7.78 3.25 6.14
CA ILE A 91 -6.92 4.39 6.51
C ILE A 91 -5.46 4.06 6.13
N ILE A 92 -4.87 4.84 5.23
CA ILE A 92 -3.45 4.72 4.88
C ILE A 92 -2.60 5.59 5.80
N TRP A 93 -1.50 5.05 6.31
CA TRP A 93 -0.55 5.81 7.13
C TRP A 93 0.86 5.22 7.03
N GLY A 94 1.88 5.95 7.48
CA GLY A 94 3.23 5.41 7.56
C GLY A 94 4.33 6.46 7.40
N GLU A 95 5.56 6.03 7.67
CA GLU A 95 6.79 6.81 7.59
C GLU A 95 7.93 5.93 7.08
N PRO A 96 8.99 6.51 6.50
CA PRO A 96 10.16 5.75 6.08
C PRO A 96 10.87 5.07 7.27
N GLY A 97 11.44 3.88 7.03
CA GLY A 97 12.37 3.22 7.95
C GLY A 97 13.74 3.91 7.95
N THR A 98 14.51 3.93 9.04
CA THR A 98 14.33 3.32 10.38
C THR A 98 13.55 4.18 11.37
N ASN A 99 13.15 5.40 11.01
CA ASN A 99 12.44 6.32 11.93
C ASN A 99 11.14 5.71 12.47
N GLY A 100 10.37 5.03 11.60
CA GLY A 100 9.15 4.33 12.01
C GLY A 100 9.38 3.26 13.09
N GLN A 101 10.55 2.61 13.09
CA GLN A 101 10.92 1.57 14.07
C GLN A 101 11.00 2.11 15.50
N HIS A 102 11.30 3.41 15.63
CA HIS A 102 11.40 4.10 16.92
C HIS A 102 10.14 4.88 17.31
N ALA A 103 9.13 4.94 16.43
CA ALA A 103 7.91 5.72 16.65
C ALA A 103 6.70 4.84 16.97
N PHE A 104 6.34 3.92 16.07
CA PHE A 104 5.06 3.20 16.14
C PHE A 104 5.17 1.67 15.99
N TYR A 105 6.36 1.13 15.71
CA TYR A 105 6.57 -0.32 15.63
C TYR A 105 6.27 -1.02 16.95
N GLN A 106 6.47 -0.34 18.09
CA GLN A 106 6.08 -0.87 19.41
C GLN A 106 4.59 -1.18 19.48
N LEU A 107 3.73 -0.34 18.89
CA LEU A 107 2.29 -0.58 18.84
C LEU A 107 1.93 -1.69 17.84
N ILE A 108 2.66 -1.82 16.73
CA ILE A 108 2.47 -2.91 15.76
C ILE A 108 2.83 -4.28 16.38
N HIS A 109 3.92 -4.35 17.15
CA HIS A 109 4.41 -5.61 17.72
C HIS A 109 3.74 -6.00 19.05
N GLN A 110 3.41 -5.03 19.91
CA GLN A 110 2.94 -5.30 21.28
C GLN A 110 1.60 -4.62 21.61
N GLY A 111 1.00 -3.90 20.66
CA GLY A 111 -0.28 -3.25 20.87
C GLY A 111 -1.42 -4.24 21.01
N THR A 112 -2.43 -3.85 21.80
CA THR A 112 -3.67 -4.61 21.99
C THR A 112 -4.62 -4.50 20.80
N ARG A 113 -4.33 -3.61 19.84
CA ARG A 113 -4.92 -3.67 18.50
C ARG A 113 -4.37 -4.93 17.83
N ARG A 114 -5.15 -6.01 17.87
CA ARG A 114 -4.79 -7.29 17.21
C ARG A 114 -4.30 -7.01 15.78
N GLN A 115 -3.33 -7.79 15.30
CA GLN A 115 -2.91 -7.83 13.90
C GLN A 115 -4.08 -7.90 12.89
N SER A 116 -5.30 -8.28 13.34
CA SER A 116 -6.51 -8.24 12.53
C SER A 116 -7.00 -6.84 12.16
N ARG A 117 -6.58 -5.76 12.85
CA ARG A 117 -7.06 -4.38 12.60
C ARG A 117 -6.10 -3.49 11.82
N VAL A 118 -4.87 -3.95 11.56
CA VAL A 118 -3.85 -3.21 10.82
C VAL A 118 -3.14 -4.16 9.86
N THR A 119 -3.27 -3.93 8.56
CA THR A 119 -2.48 -4.65 7.55
C THR A 119 -1.20 -3.88 7.29
N SER A 120 -0.05 -4.48 7.60
CA SER A 120 1.24 -3.84 7.33
C SER A 120 1.71 -4.22 5.92
N LEU A 121 1.92 -3.21 5.07
CA LEU A 121 2.52 -3.36 3.76
C LEU A 121 3.92 -2.72 3.80
N ALA A 122 4.92 -3.54 4.11
CA ALA A 122 6.32 -3.11 4.10
C ALA A 122 6.87 -3.19 2.67
N PHE A 123 7.30 -2.05 2.12
CA PHE A 123 8.09 -2.03 0.89
C PHE A 123 9.56 -1.91 1.28
N VAL A 124 10.26 -3.04 1.25
CA VAL A 124 11.72 -3.06 1.33
C VAL A 124 12.23 -2.77 -0.08
N LEU A 125 12.55 -1.50 -0.34
CA LEU A 125 13.24 -1.07 -1.55
C LEU A 125 14.69 -0.79 -1.18
N PRO A 126 15.61 -1.75 -1.38
CA PRO A 126 17.03 -1.52 -1.11
C PRO A 126 17.60 -0.54 -2.13
N SER A 127 18.39 0.42 -1.67
CA SER A 127 19.18 1.34 -2.53
C SER A 127 20.23 0.59 -3.37
N THR A 128 20.51 -0.68 -3.05
CA THR A 128 21.42 -1.57 -3.76
C THR A 128 20.95 -3.03 -3.67
N GLY A 129 20.33 -3.54 -4.75
CA GLY A 129 20.17 -4.97 -5.00
C GLY A 129 18.99 -5.67 -4.29
N TRP A 130 18.22 -6.43 -5.06
CA TRP A 130 17.03 -7.18 -4.62
C TRP A 130 17.34 -8.17 -3.50
N VAL A 131 16.81 -7.94 -2.30
CA VAL A 131 16.71 -8.95 -1.24
C VAL A 131 15.31 -8.89 -0.65
N VAL A 132 14.52 -9.93 -0.90
CA VAL A 132 13.24 -10.16 -0.21
C VAL A 132 13.54 -10.84 1.11
N THR A 133 13.42 -10.13 2.23
CA THR A 133 13.40 -10.75 3.56
C THR A 133 11.95 -10.84 4.05
N LYS A 134 11.52 -12.06 4.34
CA LYS A 134 10.27 -12.37 5.01
C LYS A 134 10.49 -12.21 6.52
N THR A 135 9.88 -11.23 7.15
CA THR A 135 9.77 -11.22 8.63
C THR A 135 8.50 -11.95 9.04
N SER A 136 8.70 -12.91 9.94
CA SER A 136 7.73 -13.79 10.59
C SER A 136 6.58 -13.06 11.29
#